data_AF-A0A3N4MV44-F1
#
_entry.id   AF-A0A3N4MV44-F1
#
_cell.length_a   1.000
_cell.length_b   1.000
_cell.length_c   1.000
_cell.angle_alpha   90.00
_cell.angle_beta   90.00
_cell.angle_gamma   90.00
#
_symmetry.space_group_name_H-M   'P 1'
#
loop_
_entity.id
_entity.type
_entity.pdbx_description
1 polymer ?
#
loop_
_entity_poly.entity_id
_entity_poly.type
_entity_poly.pdbx_seq_one_letter_code
_entity_poly.pdbx_strand_id
1 'polypeptide(L)'
;METFARLCNTNPTTLQRDFQTTFHTSIARYHCEYCLNRARSALKQAQTVYQAAQLAGYDNPECFSKAFKKQFGSNPSEYRMKAV
;
A
#
# COMPACT_ATOMS: atom_id res chain seq x y z
N MET A 1 4.67 -2.19 13.67
CA MET A 1 3.67 -3.25 13.41
C MET A 1 2.46 -3.17 14.36
N GLU A 2 2.40 -2.19 15.26
CA GLU A 2 1.33 -2.13 16.28
C GLU A 2 0.07 -1.39 15.83
N THR A 3 0.14 -0.57 14.77
CA THR A 3 -1.00 0.27 14.34
C THR A 3 -1.99 -0.45 13.42
N PHE A 4 -1.53 -1.42 12.61
CA PHE A 4 -2.40 -2.15 11.68
C PHE A 4 -3.16 -3.31 12.35
N ALA A 5 -2.59 -3.89 13.41
CA ALA A 5 -3.19 -5.01 14.15
C ALA A 5 -4.45 -4.61 14.94
N ARG A 6 -4.65 -3.32 15.25
CA ARG A 6 -5.82 -2.84 16.00
C ARG A 6 -7.06 -2.60 15.14
N LEU A 7 -6.91 -2.45 13.82
CA LEU A 7 -8.03 -2.13 12.92
C LEU A 7 -8.78 -3.37 12.42
N CYS A 8 -8.14 -4.53 12.41
CA CYS A 8 -8.77 -5.79 12.03
C CYS A 8 -9.18 -6.58 13.28
N ASN A 9 -10.44 -6.43 13.70
CA ASN A 9 -11.12 -7.23 14.72
C ASN A 9 -11.27 -8.70 14.26
N THR A 10 -10.17 -9.41 13.99
CA THR A 10 -10.22 -10.85 13.72
C THR A 10 -8.90 -11.51 14.12
N ASN A 11 -9.01 -12.67 14.76
CA ASN A 11 -7.91 -13.42 15.33
C ASN A 11 -6.80 -13.64 14.26
N PRO A 12 -5.65 -12.94 14.37
CA PRO A 12 -4.72 -12.73 13.26
C PRO A 12 -4.03 -14.02 12.78
N THR A 13 -4.02 -15.06 13.61
CA THR A 13 -3.21 -16.27 13.40
C THR A 13 -3.87 -17.29 12.49
N THR A 14 -5.20 -17.42 12.54
CA THR A 14 -5.94 -18.41 11.73
C THR A 14 -6.16 -17.91 10.31
N LEU A 15 -6.61 -16.66 10.18
CA LEU A 15 -6.87 -16.04 8.88
C LEU A 15 -5.56 -15.85 8.09
N GLN A 16 -4.46 -15.50 8.77
CA GLN A 16 -3.15 -15.36 8.12
C GLN A 16 -2.58 -16.70 7.63
N ARG A 17 -2.82 -17.80 8.35
CA ARG A 17 -2.43 -19.14 7.89
C ARG A 17 -3.18 -19.53 6.63
N ASP A 18 -4.51 -19.45 6.66
CA ASP A 18 -5.37 -19.85 5.53
C ASP A 18 -5.10 -18.98 4.28
N PHE A 19 -4.88 -17.68 4.50
CA PHE A 19 -4.54 -16.74 3.43
C PHE A 19 -3.14 -16.96 2.87
N GLN A 20 -2.14 -17.31 3.69
CA GLN A 20 -0.82 -17.69 3.19
C GLN A 20 -0.88 -18.98 2.37
N THR A 21 -1.70 -19.96 2.76
CA THR A 21 -1.88 -21.20 2.01
C THR A 21 -2.50 -20.96 0.64
N THR A 22 -3.43 -19.99 0.54
CA THR A 22 -4.14 -19.69 -0.71
C THR A 22 -3.38 -18.69 -1.60
N PHE A 23 -2.83 -17.63 -1.03
CA PHE A 23 -2.22 -16.50 -1.77
C PHE A 23 -0.69 -16.47 -1.70
N HIS A 24 -0.04 -17.42 -1.01
CA HIS A 24 1.42 -17.48 -0.82
C HIS A 24 2.03 -16.18 -0.26
N THR A 25 1.21 -15.35 0.37
CA THR A 25 1.58 -14.02 0.87
C THR A 25 0.82 -13.72 2.15
N SER A 26 1.39 -12.89 3.02
CA SER A 26 0.70 -12.47 4.24
C SER A 26 -0.40 -11.46 3.91
N ILE A 27 -1.52 -11.52 4.63
CA ILE A 27 -2.64 -10.54 4.53
C ILE A 27 -2.13 -9.10 4.59
N ALA A 28 -1.20 -8.80 5.49
CA ALA A 28 -0.62 -7.46 5.62
C ALA A 28 0.14 -7.02 4.34
N ARG A 29 0.83 -7.95 3.68
CA ARG A 29 1.52 -7.68 2.43
C ARG A 29 0.50 -7.45 1.31
N TYR A 30 -0.47 -8.34 1.18
CA TYR A 30 -1.55 -8.19 0.20
C TYR A 30 -2.31 -6.88 0.37
N HIS A 31 -2.63 -6.50 1.60
CA HIS A 31 -3.30 -5.23 1.90
C HIS A 31 -2.42 -4.02 1.56
N CYS A 32 -1.13 -4.06 1.90
CA CYS A 32 -0.18 -3.04 1.47
C CYS A 32 -0.14 -2.92 -0.06
N GLU A 33 -0.10 -4.03 -0.79
CA GLU A 33 -0.11 -4.04 -2.25
C GLU A 33 -1.41 -3.43 -2.81
N TYR A 34 -2.56 -3.76 -2.22
CA TYR A 34 -3.85 -3.19 -2.59
C TYR A 34 -3.91 -1.67 -2.35
N CYS A 35 -3.48 -1.20 -1.18
CA CYS A 35 -3.38 0.22 -0.86
C CYS A 35 -2.44 0.97 -1.81
N LEU A 36 -1.27 0.41 -2.10
CA LEU A 36 -0.29 0.96 -3.03
C LEU A 36 -0.84 1.00 -4.48
N ASN A 37 -1.64 0.01 -4.87
CA ASN A 37 -2.30 -0.01 -6.19
C ASN A 37 -3.37 1.09 -6.30
N ARG A 38 -4.16 1.32 -5.26
CA ARG A 38 -5.10 2.45 -5.19
C ARG A 38 -4.38 3.80 -5.31
N ALA A 39 -3.29 3.98 -4.57
CA ALA A 39 -2.46 5.17 -4.67
C ALA A 39 -1.87 5.37 -6.08
N ARG A 40 -1.42 4.30 -6.73
CA ARG A 40 -0.97 4.33 -8.13
C ARG A 40 -2.07 4.82 -9.07
N SER A 41 -3.30 4.33 -8.87
CA SER A 41 -4.46 4.76 -9.67
C SER A 41 -4.84 6.22 -9.43
N ALA A 42 -4.65 6.73 -8.20
CA ALA A 42 -4.81 8.14 -7.89
C ALA A 42 -3.74 9.00 -8.58
N LEU A 43 -2.47 8.56 -8.57
CA LEU A 43 -1.38 9.27 -9.25
C LEU A 43 -1.61 9.39 -10.77
N LYS A 44 -2.26 8.40 -11.38
CA LYS A 44 -2.68 8.46 -12.80
C LYS A 44 -3.80 9.47 -13.06
N GLN A 45 -4.63 9.74 -12.07
CA GLN A 45 -5.72 10.74 -12.14
C GLN A 45 -5.22 12.15 -11.77
N ALA A 46 -3.94 12.44 -11.99
CA ALA A 46 -3.28 13.71 -11.66
C ALA A 46 -3.32 14.13 -10.17
N GLN A 47 -3.67 13.24 -9.26
CA GLN A 47 -3.65 13.51 -7.81
C GLN A 47 -2.20 13.74 -7.32
N THR A 48 -2.06 14.49 -6.22
CA THR A 48 -0.75 14.74 -5.63
C THR A 48 -0.21 13.50 -4.93
N VAL A 49 1.13 13.41 -4.80
CA VAL A 49 1.79 12.33 -4.05
C VAL A 49 1.30 12.25 -2.61
N TYR A 50 0.96 13.39 -2.01
CA TYR A 50 0.37 13.46 -0.67
C TYR A 50 -1.01 12.80 -0.62
N GLN A 51 -1.92 13.14 -1.54
CA GLN A 51 -3.25 12.52 -1.61
C GLN A 51 -3.16 11.01 -1.86
N ALA A 52 -2.24 10.59 -2.74
CA ALA A 52 -1.96 9.18 -2.98
C ALA A 52 -1.43 8.47 -1.72
N ALA A 53 -0.56 9.12 -0.93
CA ALA A 53 -0.06 8.57 0.33
C ALA A 53 -1.18 8.40 1.35
N GLN A 54 -2.05 9.40 1.50
CA GLN A 54 -3.22 9.32 2.39
C GLN A 54 -4.18 8.20 1.97
N LEU A 55 -4.43 8.02 0.67
CA LEU A 55 -5.25 6.93 0.14
C LEU A 55 -4.66 5.54 0.42
N ALA A 56 -3.33 5.44 0.46
CA ALA A 56 -2.63 4.22 0.84
C ALA A 56 -2.52 4.03 2.37
N GLY A 57 -3.03 4.96 3.19
CA GLY A 57 -2.97 4.89 4.65
C GLY A 57 -1.60 5.27 5.23
N TYR A 58 -0.80 6.02 4.47
CA TYR A 58 0.48 6.56 4.95
C TYR A 58 0.30 7.99 5.41
N ASP A 59 0.66 8.25 6.66
CA ASP A 59 0.71 9.59 7.24
C ASP A 59 1.89 10.39 6.69
N ASN A 60 3.04 9.73 6.51
CA ASN A 60 4.26 10.34 6.00
C ASN A 60 4.52 10.00 4.52
N PRO A 61 4.55 10.99 3.59
CA PRO A 61 4.76 10.76 2.16
C PRO A 61 6.14 10.20 1.81
N GLU A 62 7.16 10.41 2.65
CA GLU A 62 8.49 9.81 2.45
C GLU A 62 8.47 8.29 2.68
N CYS A 63 7.78 7.84 3.74
CA CYS A 63 7.59 6.41 4.02
C CYS A 63 6.79 5.75 2.88
N PHE A 64 5.75 6.42 2.39
CA PHE A 64 5.01 5.99 1.21
C PHE A 64 5.93 5.88 -0.01
N SER A 65 6.76 6.89 -0.28
CA SER A 65 7.64 6.90 -1.46
C SER A 65 8.64 5.73 -1.43
N LYS A 66 9.19 5.39 -0.26
CA LYS A 66 10.06 4.22 -0.08
C LYS A 66 9.30 2.91 -0.34
N ALA A 67 8.10 2.76 0.20
CA ALA A 67 7.26 1.57 0.01
C ALA A 67 6.81 1.42 -1.46
N PHE A 68 6.39 2.53 -2.08
CA PHE A 68 5.95 2.58 -3.47
C PHE A 68 7.10 2.24 -4.43
N LYS A 69 8.30 2.80 -4.20
CA LYS A 69 9.50 2.45 -4.98
C LYS A 69 9.86 0.97 -4.81
N LYS A 70 9.75 0.42 -3.60
CA LYS A 70 10.01 -1.01 -3.36
C LYS A 70 9.03 -1.93 -4.11
N GLN A 71 7.77 -1.51 -4.23
CA GLN A 71 6.73 -2.29 -4.89
C GLN A 71 6.74 -2.15 -6.42
N PHE A 72 6.93 -0.93 -6.94
CA PHE A 72 6.77 -0.61 -8.37
C PHE A 72 8.07 -0.23 -9.09
N GLY A 73 9.19 -0.16 -8.37
CA GLY A 73 10.50 0.20 -8.94
C GLY A 73 10.69 1.67 -9.31
N SER A 74 9.66 2.51 -9.19
CA SER A 74 9.70 3.93 -9.53
C SER A 74 9.15 4.79 -8.40
N ASN A 75 9.63 6.03 -8.29
CA ASN A 75 9.13 6.96 -7.29
C ASN A 75 7.72 7.47 -7.67
N PRO A 76 6.83 7.74 -6.71
CA PRO A 76 5.47 8.19 -7.01
C PRO A 76 5.42 9.53 -7.74
N SER A 77 6.37 10.44 -7.48
CA SER A 77 6.51 11.70 -8.23
C SER A 77 6.86 11.47 -9.70
N GLU A 78 7.79 10.56 -9.99
CA GLU A 78 8.14 10.19 -11.37
C GLU A 78 6.98 9.49 -12.06
N TYR A 79 6.26 8.63 -11.33
CA TYR A 79 5.09 7.93 -11.86
C TYR A 79 3.97 8.89 -12.24
N ARG A 80 3.75 9.95 -11.45
CA ARG A 80 2.81 11.04 -11.78
C ARG A 80 3.26 11.81 -13.01
N MET A 81 4.55 12.16 -13.11
CA MET A 81 5.09 12.91 -14.25
C MET A 81 5.02 12.14 -15.57
N LYS A 82 5.07 10.81 -15.53
CA LYS A 82 4.87 9.95 -16.71
C LYS A 82 3.40 9.72 -17.08
N ALA A 83 2.48 10.01 -16.17
CA ALA A 83 1.05 9.83 -16.38
C ALA A 83 0.34 11.11 -16.83
N VAL A 84 1.02 12.27 -16.77
CA VAL A 84 0.59 13.55 -17.31
C VAL A 84 1.15 13.74 -18.71
#